data_AF-A0A9X1R508-F1
#
_entry.id   AF-A0A9X1R508-F1
#
_cell.length_a   1.000
_cell.length_b   1.000
_cell.length_c   1.000
_cell.angle_alpha   90.00
_cell.angle_beta   90.00
_cell.angle_gamma   90.00
#
_symmetry.space_group_name_H-M   'P 1'
#
loop_
_entity.id
_entity.type
_entity.pdbx_description
1 polymer ?
#
loop_
_entity_poly.entity_id
_entity_poly.type
_entity_poly.pdbx_seq_one_letter_code
_entity_poly.pdbx_strand_id
1 'polypeptide(L)'
;MKSRFNFAFLFILFNLSLYSQEYRGPTWVNLEDGMTNTLKFTNTDILKSSNGLTFKATWKEDLDLSDEEYAYGGISELHVYKGQRHIQTIKNIVDYIALGYVNLTFFDYNMDGYLDFTVPISCGGSCYEKYYLYNPKTKMFTHQKEWDYLRIWKFNKATKQIRSVPDGNAMNAKHYLYKVDGLKLIKVKTIE
;
A
#
# COMPACT_ATOMS: atom_id res chain seq x y z
N MET A 1 -60.05 -15.07 -28.09
CA MET A 1 -59.56 -16.45 -27.88
C MET A 1 -58.04 -16.40 -27.77
N LYS A 2 -57.51 -16.83 -26.62
CA LYS A 2 -56.11 -17.20 -26.24
C LYS A 2 -54.99 -16.84 -27.25
N SER A 3 -53.93 -16.14 -26.87
CA SER A 3 -52.63 -16.75 -26.46
C SER A 3 -51.52 -15.92 -27.13
N ARG A 4 -50.36 -15.56 -26.59
CA ARG A 4 -49.71 -15.71 -25.28
C ARG A 4 -48.58 -14.66 -25.30
N PHE A 5 -48.36 -14.03 -24.15
CA PHE A 5 -47.14 -13.32 -23.79
C PHE A 5 -45.93 -14.24 -24.03
N ASN A 6 -44.93 -13.78 -24.78
CA ASN A 6 -43.60 -14.39 -24.78
C ASN A 6 -42.60 -13.36 -24.23
N PHE A 7 -42.43 -13.41 -22.91
CA PHE A 7 -41.38 -12.73 -22.18
C PHE A 7 -40.12 -13.61 -22.30
N ALA A 8 -39.37 -13.47 -23.40
CA ALA A 8 -38.05 -14.07 -23.51
C ALA A 8 -37.04 -13.17 -22.81
N PHE A 9 -36.96 -13.31 -21.48
CA PHE A 9 -35.92 -12.68 -20.67
C PHE A 9 -34.61 -13.44 -20.93
N LEU A 10 -33.85 -13.00 -21.93
CA LEU A 10 -32.52 -13.55 -22.20
C LEU A 10 -31.55 -12.96 -21.16
N PHE A 11 -31.36 -13.67 -20.05
CA PHE A 11 -30.27 -13.44 -19.11
C PHE A 11 -28.95 -13.71 -19.83
N ILE A 12 -28.35 -12.68 -20.42
CA ILE A 12 -26.95 -12.72 -20.81
C ILE A 12 -26.15 -12.58 -19.51
N LEU A 13 -25.86 -13.73 -18.88
CA LEU A 13 -24.79 -13.86 -17.91
C LEU A 13 -23.49 -13.60 -18.67
N PHE A 14 -23.13 -12.31 -18.79
CA PHE A 14 -21.77 -11.95 -19.14
C PHE A 14 -20.88 -12.54 -18.06
N ASN A 15 -20.14 -13.56 -18.47
CA ASN A 15 -18.97 -14.08 -17.78
C ASN A 15 -18.09 -12.89 -17.42
N LEU A 16 -18.21 -12.41 -16.19
CA LEU A 16 -17.12 -11.72 -15.54
C LEU A 16 -16.04 -12.79 -15.42
N SER A 17 -15.15 -12.84 -16.40
CA SER A 17 -13.79 -13.33 -16.20
C SER A 17 -13.18 -12.42 -15.14
N LEU A 18 -13.54 -12.70 -13.88
CA LEU A 18 -12.73 -12.33 -12.75
C LEU A 18 -11.37 -12.91 -13.08
N TYR A 19 -10.40 -12.05 -13.39
CA TYR A 19 -9.00 -12.36 -13.17
C TYR A 19 -8.79 -12.51 -11.65
N SER A 20 -9.46 -13.49 -11.04
CA SER A 20 -9.05 -14.09 -9.80
C SER A 20 -7.93 -15.02 -10.20
N GLN A 21 -6.69 -14.63 -9.92
CA GLN A 21 -5.56 -15.52 -10.04
C GLN A 21 -5.90 -16.81 -9.26
N GLU A 22 -5.99 -17.94 -9.97
CA GLU A 22 -6.22 -19.26 -9.37
C GLU A 22 -5.08 -19.55 -8.37
N TYR A 23 -5.31 -19.35 -7.08
CA TYR A 23 -4.29 -19.60 -6.05
C TYR A 23 -4.29 -21.08 -5.66
N ARG A 24 -3.23 -21.81 -6.01
CA ARG A 24 -3.00 -23.21 -5.64
C ARG A 24 -1.96 -23.30 -4.49
N GLY A 25 -2.45 -23.42 -3.24
CA GLY A 25 -1.69 -23.84 -2.05
C GLY A 25 -0.95 -22.74 -1.27
N PRO A 26 -0.65 -22.92 0.04
CA PRO A 26 -0.08 -21.91 0.94
C PRO A 26 1.41 -21.68 0.68
N THR A 27 1.74 -21.14 -0.49
CA THR A 27 3.12 -20.86 -0.87
C THR A 27 3.53 -19.46 -0.41
N TRP A 28 4.72 -19.39 0.17
CA TRP A 28 5.40 -18.13 0.45
C TRP A 28 5.89 -17.53 -0.87
N VAL A 29 5.60 -16.25 -1.08
CA VAL A 29 5.98 -15.50 -2.28
C VAL A 29 6.91 -14.37 -1.87
N ASN A 30 8.01 -14.18 -2.61
CA ASN A 30 8.89 -13.04 -2.40
C ASN A 30 8.18 -11.76 -2.82
N LEU A 31 8.32 -10.68 -2.04
CA LEU A 31 7.94 -9.36 -2.53
C LEU A 31 9.05 -8.89 -3.48
N GLU A 32 8.71 -8.75 -4.75
CA GLU A 32 9.65 -8.34 -5.81
C GLU A 32 9.18 -7.02 -6.43
N ASP A 33 10.11 -6.23 -6.97
CA ASP A 33 9.82 -4.90 -7.52
C ASP A 33 8.75 -4.93 -8.62
N GLY A 34 8.67 -6.03 -9.40
CA GLY A 34 7.65 -6.20 -10.43
C GLY A 34 6.21 -6.39 -9.91
N MET A 35 6.03 -6.58 -8.60
CA MET A 35 4.73 -6.73 -7.96
C MET A 35 4.13 -5.40 -7.49
N THR A 36 4.93 -4.34 -7.44
CA THR A 36 4.51 -3.03 -6.94
C THR A 36 4.34 -2.04 -8.11
N ASN A 37 3.64 -0.94 -7.83
CA ASN A 37 3.55 0.19 -8.75
C ASN A 37 3.94 1.46 -8.00
N THR A 38 4.77 2.30 -8.60
CA THR A 38 5.24 3.52 -7.93
C THR A 38 4.77 4.77 -8.65
N LEU A 39 4.20 5.70 -7.89
CA LEU A 39 3.95 7.06 -8.32
C LEU A 39 5.03 7.97 -7.72
N LYS A 40 5.77 8.67 -8.58
CA LYS A 40 6.84 9.57 -8.17
C LYS A 40 6.37 11.02 -8.25
N PHE A 41 6.39 11.73 -7.13
CA PHE A 41 6.07 13.15 -7.05
C PHE A 41 7.34 13.96 -6.84
N THR A 42 7.71 14.77 -7.83
CA THR A 42 8.84 15.73 -7.77
C THR A 42 8.36 17.18 -7.57
N ASN A 43 7.05 17.41 -7.67
CA ASN A 43 6.40 18.70 -7.61
C ASN A 43 4.90 18.53 -7.32
N THR A 44 4.16 19.64 -7.35
CA THR A 44 2.69 19.64 -7.33
C THR A 44 2.17 18.98 -8.61
N ASP A 45 1.58 17.80 -8.48
CA ASP A 45 1.14 16.99 -9.62
C ASP A 45 -0.11 16.15 -9.30
N ILE A 46 -0.76 15.62 -10.34
CA ILE A 46 -1.92 14.76 -10.28
C ILE A 46 -1.61 13.44 -10.98
N LEU A 47 -1.42 12.38 -10.20
CA LEU A 47 -1.12 11.04 -10.69
C LEU A 47 -2.25 10.07 -10.39
N LYS A 48 -2.40 9.04 -11.23
CA LYS A 48 -3.41 7.98 -11.06
C LYS A 48 -2.73 6.67 -10.77
N SER A 49 -3.23 5.98 -9.76
CA SER A 49 -2.83 4.61 -9.44
C SER A 49 -3.57 3.59 -10.34
N SER A 50 -3.05 2.37 -10.40
CA SER A 50 -3.59 1.27 -11.22
C SER A 50 -5.02 0.86 -10.87
N ASN A 51 -5.49 1.13 -9.64
CA ASN A 51 -6.85 0.78 -9.20
C ASN A 51 -7.88 1.91 -9.44
N GLY A 52 -7.48 3.00 -10.10
CA GLY A 52 -8.36 4.12 -10.45
C GLY A 52 -8.49 5.21 -9.37
N LEU A 53 -7.75 5.14 -8.26
CA LEU A 53 -7.60 6.28 -7.35
C LEU A 53 -6.70 7.35 -7.96
N THR A 54 -7.09 8.61 -7.78
CA THR A 54 -6.31 9.77 -8.20
C THR A 54 -5.70 10.46 -6.99
N PHE A 55 -4.42 10.79 -7.07
CA PHE A 55 -3.61 11.42 -6.05
C PHE A 55 -3.15 12.78 -6.56
N LYS A 56 -3.59 13.85 -5.90
CA LYS A 56 -3.16 15.21 -6.18
C LYS A 56 -2.26 15.69 -5.04
N ALA A 57 -0.99 15.87 -5.33
CA ALA A 57 0.01 16.32 -4.39
C ALA A 57 0.23 17.83 -4.50
N THR A 58 0.43 18.50 -3.37
CA THR A 58 0.95 19.86 -3.28
C THR A 58 2.34 19.81 -2.66
N TRP A 59 3.37 20.07 -3.44
CA TRP A 59 4.76 20.06 -2.98
C TRP A 59 5.14 21.37 -2.30
N LYS A 60 5.97 21.28 -1.25
CA LYS A 60 6.64 22.42 -0.61
C LYS A 60 8.05 22.03 -0.19
N GLU A 61 8.97 22.97 -0.30
CA GLU A 61 10.33 22.86 0.23
C GLU A 61 10.34 22.92 1.76
N ASP A 62 9.49 23.77 2.34
CA ASP A 62 9.33 23.89 3.80
C ASP A 62 7.95 23.35 4.21
N LEU A 63 7.95 22.22 4.91
CA LEU A 63 6.76 21.63 5.51
C LEU A 63 6.52 22.21 6.90
N ASP A 64 5.24 22.44 7.22
CA ASP A 64 4.81 22.87 8.55
C ASP A 64 4.78 21.64 9.48
N LEU A 65 5.94 21.33 10.04
CA LEU A 65 6.16 20.18 10.94
C LEU A 65 6.28 20.66 12.38
N SER A 66 5.97 19.79 13.34
CA SER A 66 6.27 20.05 14.74
C SER A 66 7.79 20.14 14.96
N ASP A 67 8.21 20.96 15.93
CA ASP A 67 9.59 21.42 16.21
C ASP A 67 10.73 20.36 16.31
N GLU A 68 10.44 19.07 16.15
CA GLU A 68 11.40 17.96 16.25
C GLU A 68 11.62 17.19 14.92
N GLU A 69 10.90 17.50 13.84
CA GLU A 69 11.11 16.88 12.52
C GLU A 69 11.80 17.83 11.53
N TYR A 70 13.00 17.45 11.09
CA TYR A 70 13.66 18.09 9.96
C TYR A 70 13.20 17.46 8.65
N ALA A 71 12.86 18.30 7.67
CA ALA A 71 12.46 17.87 6.33
C ALA A 71 13.23 18.63 5.26
N TYR A 72 13.58 17.92 4.19
CA TYR A 72 14.18 18.50 2.98
C TYR A 72 13.10 18.92 1.95
N GLY A 73 11.86 19.08 2.40
CA GLY A 73 10.67 19.23 1.57
C GLY A 73 9.79 17.99 1.56
N GLY A 74 8.77 18.03 0.71
CA GLY A 74 7.84 16.92 0.52
C GLY A 74 6.46 17.36 0.07
N ILE A 75 5.50 16.45 0.21
CA ILE A 75 4.10 16.69 -0.12
C ILE A 75 3.40 17.25 1.12
N SER A 76 3.11 18.55 1.11
CA SER A 76 2.35 19.22 2.18
C SER A 76 0.92 18.71 2.29
N GLU A 77 0.26 18.49 1.15
CA GLU A 77 -1.09 17.94 1.09
C GLU A 77 -1.19 16.94 -0.06
N LEU A 78 -1.58 15.71 0.26
CA LEU A 78 -1.91 14.67 -0.69
C LEU A 78 -3.43 14.46 -0.65
N HIS A 79 -4.13 14.99 -1.63
CA HIS A 79 -5.55 14.78 -1.81
C HIS A 79 -5.80 13.49 -2.57
N VAL A 80 -6.64 12.63 -2.02
CA VAL A 80 -7.02 11.35 -2.62
C VAL A 80 -8.46 11.45 -3.13
N TYR A 81 -8.68 10.97 -4.35
CA TYR A 81 -9.98 10.98 -5.01
C TYR A 81 -10.33 9.59 -5.54
N LYS A 82 -11.63 9.27 -5.49
CA LYS A 82 -12.23 8.15 -6.20
C LYS A 82 -13.20 8.69 -7.25
N GLY A 83 -12.82 8.61 -8.52
CA GLY A 83 -13.49 9.37 -9.58
C GLY A 83 -13.39 10.87 -9.30
N GLN A 84 -14.53 11.58 -9.27
CA GLN A 84 -14.56 13.01 -8.93
C GLN A 84 -14.71 13.30 -7.44
N ARG A 85 -14.93 12.28 -6.60
CA ARG A 85 -15.17 12.45 -5.17
C ARG A 85 -13.85 12.51 -4.42
N HIS A 86 -13.61 13.61 -3.71
CA HIS A 86 -12.56 13.70 -2.69
C HIS A 86 -12.89 12.76 -1.52
N ILE A 87 -11.92 11.93 -1.12
CA ILE A 87 -12.10 10.96 -0.02
C ILE A 87 -11.27 11.32 1.21
N GLN A 88 -10.10 11.92 1.04
CA GLN A 88 -9.18 12.24 2.13
C GLN A 88 -8.12 13.25 1.70
N THR A 89 -7.64 14.03 2.65
CA THR A 89 -6.35 14.75 2.53
C THR A 89 -5.40 14.20 3.58
N ILE A 90 -4.22 13.77 3.15
CA ILE A 90 -3.11 13.37 4.03
C ILE A 90 -2.12 14.53 4.03
N LYS A 91 -1.75 15.01 5.21
CA LYS A 91 -0.84 16.15 5.36
C LYS A 91 0.57 15.69 5.64
N ASN A 92 1.54 16.50 5.24
CA ASN A 92 2.94 16.41 5.61
C ASN A 92 3.57 15.02 5.35
N ILE A 93 3.58 14.60 4.09
CA ILE A 93 4.37 13.45 3.65
C ILE A 93 5.76 13.98 3.29
N VAL A 94 6.70 13.76 4.20
CA VAL A 94 8.07 14.28 4.15
C VAL A 94 8.96 13.48 3.20
N ASP A 95 9.83 14.16 2.45
CA ASP A 95 10.99 13.53 1.81
C ASP A 95 12.13 13.37 2.83
N TYR A 96 12.04 12.32 3.66
CA TYR A 96 13.02 12.07 4.72
C TYR A 96 14.40 11.68 4.19
N ILE A 97 14.50 11.29 2.91
CA ILE A 97 15.73 10.80 2.28
C ILE A 97 16.38 11.85 1.38
N ALA A 98 15.85 13.07 1.35
CA ALA A 98 16.42 14.24 0.68
C ALA A 98 16.68 14.04 -0.83
N LEU A 99 15.81 13.31 -1.51
CA LEU A 99 15.98 13.02 -2.94
C LEU A 99 15.35 14.06 -3.86
N GLY A 100 14.63 15.05 -3.30
CA GLY A 100 13.85 16.03 -4.05
C GLY A 100 12.58 15.41 -4.66
N TYR A 101 12.12 14.28 -4.13
CA TYR A 101 10.90 13.62 -4.56
C TYR A 101 10.37 12.65 -3.51
N VAL A 102 9.07 12.38 -3.58
CA VAL A 102 8.40 11.35 -2.77
C VAL A 102 7.86 10.27 -3.70
N ASN A 103 8.26 9.03 -3.45
CA ASN A 103 7.65 7.85 -4.08
C ASN A 103 6.50 7.34 -3.20
N LEU A 104 5.34 7.15 -3.82
CA LEU A 104 4.26 6.33 -3.26
C LEU A 104 4.31 4.96 -3.93
N THR A 105 4.71 3.92 -3.20
CA THR A 105 4.81 2.56 -3.73
C THR A 105 3.60 1.74 -3.29
N PHE A 106 2.87 1.19 -4.26
CA PHE A 106 1.57 0.58 -4.06
C PHE A 106 1.62 -0.94 -4.12
N PHE A 107 0.96 -1.59 -3.15
CA PHE A 107 0.78 -3.04 -3.05
C PHE A 107 -0.35 -3.37 -2.05
N ASP A 108 -0.89 -4.60 -2.07
CA ASP A 108 -1.85 -5.11 -1.06
C ASP A 108 -1.06 -5.68 0.13
N TYR A 109 -0.47 -4.80 0.95
CA TYR A 109 0.49 -5.18 2.01
C TYR A 109 -0.18 -6.01 3.11
N ASN A 110 -1.43 -5.69 3.44
CA ASN A 110 -2.17 -6.39 4.50
C ASN A 110 -2.98 -7.61 3.98
N MET A 111 -2.91 -7.90 2.68
CA MET A 111 -3.55 -9.04 2.03
C MET A 111 -5.08 -9.05 2.22
N ASP A 112 -5.72 -7.88 2.19
CA ASP A 112 -7.17 -7.73 2.27
C ASP A 112 -7.85 -7.47 0.90
N GLY A 113 -7.03 -7.32 -0.15
CA GLY A 113 -7.49 -7.11 -1.52
C GLY A 113 -7.67 -5.64 -1.91
N TYR A 114 -7.34 -4.70 -1.03
CA TYR A 114 -7.27 -3.27 -1.33
C TYR A 114 -5.82 -2.84 -1.54
N LEU A 115 -5.63 -1.79 -2.34
CA LEU A 115 -4.30 -1.25 -2.59
C LEU A 115 -3.93 -0.33 -1.43
N ASP A 116 -2.82 -0.64 -0.78
CA ASP A 116 -2.14 0.20 0.21
C ASP A 116 -0.99 0.96 -0.48
N PHE A 117 -0.36 1.88 0.24
CA PHE A 117 0.90 2.46 -0.24
C PHE A 117 1.92 2.68 0.86
N THR A 118 3.18 2.77 0.46
CA THR A 118 4.29 3.13 1.33
C THR A 118 4.98 4.41 0.90
N VAL A 119 5.70 5.00 1.85
CA VAL A 119 6.58 6.15 1.66
C VAL A 119 7.93 5.87 2.32
N PRO A 120 9.08 6.13 1.68
CA PRO A 120 10.39 5.96 2.30
C PRO A 120 10.58 6.84 3.55
N ILE A 121 11.18 6.27 4.60
CA ILE A 121 11.62 6.96 5.83
C ILE A 121 13.13 7.17 5.79
N SER A 122 13.88 6.12 5.48
CA SER A 122 15.33 6.17 5.46
C SER A 122 15.84 5.10 4.51
N CYS A 123 16.87 5.45 3.74
CA CYS A 123 17.45 4.56 2.75
C CYS A 123 18.97 4.54 2.91
N GLY A 124 19.52 3.33 2.88
CA GLY A 124 20.96 3.06 2.78
C GLY A 124 21.16 1.90 1.82
N GLY A 125 21.66 0.76 2.33
CA GLY A 125 21.66 -0.50 1.57
C GLY A 125 20.25 -1.07 1.32
N SER A 126 19.26 -0.65 2.11
CA SER A 126 17.83 -0.94 1.93
C SER A 126 17.01 0.21 2.49
N CYS A 127 15.77 0.37 2.04
CA CYS A 127 14.87 1.39 2.57
C CYS A 127 13.96 0.84 3.68
N TYR A 128 13.71 1.68 4.68
CA TYR A 128 12.59 1.56 5.60
C TYR A 128 11.46 2.46 5.12
N GLU A 129 10.22 2.04 5.39
CA GLU A 129 9.03 2.62 4.79
C GLU A 129 7.98 2.92 5.88
N LYS A 130 7.19 3.98 5.70
CA LYS A 130 5.90 4.20 6.38
C LYS A 130 4.82 3.48 5.59
N TYR A 131 3.91 2.80 6.28
CA TYR A 131 2.81 2.08 5.63
C TYR A 131 1.49 2.80 5.82
N TYR A 132 0.84 3.15 4.72
CA TYR A 132 -0.50 3.74 4.67
C TYR A 132 -1.47 2.69 4.16
N LEU A 133 -2.19 2.07 5.09
CA LEU A 133 -3.11 0.97 4.77
C LEU A 133 -4.50 1.52 4.50
N TYR A 134 -5.15 1.05 3.45
CA TYR A 134 -6.51 1.42 3.11
C TYR A 134 -7.49 0.68 4.02
N ASN A 135 -8.35 1.42 4.73
CA ASN A 135 -9.41 0.81 5.52
C ASN A 135 -10.72 0.84 4.74
N PRO A 136 -11.25 -0.30 4.25
CA PRO A 136 -12.46 -0.31 3.44
C PRO A 136 -13.73 0.11 4.21
N LYS A 137 -13.71 0.05 5.55
CA LYS A 137 -14.84 0.51 6.38
C LYS A 137 -14.93 2.03 6.41
N THR A 138 -13.78 2.70 6.61
CA THR A 138 -13.72 4.18 6.67
C THR A 138 -13.48 4.80 5.30
N LYS A 139 -13.04 4.01 4.32
CA LYS A 139 -12.66 4.40 2.95
C LYS A 139 -11.49 5.38 2.90
N MET A 140 -10.60 5.29 3.88
CA MET A 140 -9.45 6.18 4.05
C MET A 140 -8.18 5.38 4.24
N PHE A 141 -7.06 5.98 3.85
CA PHE A 141 -5.72 5.50 4.18
C PHE A 141 -5.34 5.94 5.59
N THR A 142 -4.73 5.05 6.35
CA THR A 142 -4.24 5.34 7.70
C THR A 142 -2.79 4.90 7.82
N HIS A 143 -1.92 5.83 8.23
CA HIS A 143 -0.54 5.51 8.58
C HIS A 143 -0.53 4.56 9.78
N GLN A 144 0.08 3.39 9.62
CA GLN A 144 0.22 2.39 10.67
C GLN A 144 1.62 2.44 11.26
N LYS A 145 1.79 3.20 12.35
CA LYS A 145 3.09 3.35 13.02
C LYS A 145 3.73 2.01 13.44
N GLU A 146 2.93 1.01 13.80
CA GLU A 146 3.43 -0.33 14.16
C GLU A 146 4.08 -1.08 13.00
N TRP A 147 3.84 -0.64 11.76
CA TRP A 147 4.45 -1.20 10.55
C TRP A 147 5.70 -0.43 10.13
N ASP A 148 5.97 0.75 10.71
CA ASP A 148 7.16 1.52 10.39
C ASP A 148 8.41 0.67 10.64
N TYR A 149 9.39 0.79 9.76
CA TYR A 149 10.62 0.00 9.77
C TYR A 149 10.45 -1.51 9.47
N LEU A 150 9.24 -2.00 9.17
CA LEU A 150 9.07 -3.33 8.61
C LEU A 150 9.63 -3.37 7.18
N ARG A 151 10.59 -4.27 6.94
CA ARG A 151 11.04 -4.63 5.59
C ARG A 151 10.46 -6.00 5.23
N ILE A 152 9.54 -6.06 4.28
CA ILE A 152 8.87 -7.30 3.88
C ILE A 152 9.77 -8.06 2.90
N TRP A 153 10.13 -9.30 3.24
CA TRP A 153 10.84 -10.18 2.32
C TRP A 153 9.88 -11.10 1.56
N LYS A 154 9.01 -11.79 2.31
CA LYS A 154 8.04 -12.72 1.75
C LYS A 154 6.71 -12.59 2.45
N PHE A 155 5.64 -12.92 1.74
CA PHE A 155 4.30 -12.98 2.30
C PHE A 155 3.61 -14.29 1.93
N ASN A 156 2.61 -14.66 2.72
CA ASN A 156 1.71 -15.76 2.44
C ASN A 156 0.28 -15.24 2.53
N LYS A 157 -0.37 -15.11 1.36
CA LYS A 157 -1.70 -14.52 1.25
C LYS A 157 -2.78 -15.38 1.91
N ALA A 158 -2.67 -16.71 1.80
CA ALA A 158 -3.66 -17.62 2.38
C ALA A 158 -3.64 -17.62 3.91
N THR A 159 -2.46 -17.54 4.53
CA THR A 159 -2.34 -17.52 6.00
C THR A 159 -2.23 -16.11 6.59
N LYS A 160 -2.19 -15.07 5.74
CA LYS A 160 -1.98 -13.67 6.11
C LYS A 160 -0.73 -13.48 6.97
N GLN A 161 0.40 -13.96 6.47
CA GLN A 161 1.67 -13.88 7.19
C GLN A 161 2.74 -13.16 6.38
N ILE A 162 3.65 -12.52 7.09
CA ILE A 162 4.79 -11.78 6.54
C ILE A 162 6.07 -12.32 7.19
N ARG A 163 7.11 -12.54 6.39
CA ARG A 163 8.49 -12.68 6.87
C ARG A 163 9.25 -11.41 6.56
N SER A 164 9.91 -10.86 7.57
CA SER A 164 10.76 -9.70 7.36
C SER A 164 12.05 -10.10 6.63
N VAL A 165 12.67 -9.11 5.98
CA VAL A 165 14.09 -9.17 5.64
C VAL A 165 14.88 -9.38 6.95
N PRO A 166 15.97 -10.17 6.95
CA PRO A 166 16.82 -10.30 8.10
C PRO A 166 17.40 -8.95 8.53
N ASP A 167 17.44 -8.75 9.84
CA ASP A 167 18.01 -7.58 10.50
C ASP A 167 19.20 -7.99 11.36
N GLY A 168 20.23 -7.14 11.44
CA GLY A 168 21.52 -7.45 12.06
C GLY A 168 22.64 -7.74 11.05
N ASN A 169 23.69 -8.43 11.50
CA ASN A 169 24.88 -8.73 10.71
C ASN A 169 24.97 -10.22 10.34
N ALA A 170 25.95 -10.59 9.51
CA ALA A 170 26.11 -11.96 9.01
C ALA A 170 26.18 -13.05 10.09
N MET A 171 26.54 -12.71 11.34
CA MET A 171 26.63 -13.67 12.44
C MET A 171 25.37 -13.71 13.32
N ASN A 172 24.54 -12.66 13.32
CA ASN A 172 23.41 -12.50 14.25
C ASN A 172 22.14 -12.02 13.54
N ALA A 173 21.94 -12.41 12.28
CA ALA A 173 20.80 -12.00 11.49
C ALA A 173 19.52 -12.62 12.07
N LYS A 174 18.54 -11.77 12.41
CA LYS A 174 17.22 -12.19 12.88
C LYS A 174 16.18 -11.80 11.86
N HIS A 175 15.28 -12.72 11.54
CA HIS A 175 14.09 -12.38 10.77
C HIS A 175 12.84 -12.69 11.58
N TYR A 176 11.78 -11.95 11.33
CA TYR A 176 10.57 -12.01 12.14
C TYR A 176 9.42 -12.55 11.31
N LEU A 177 8.65 -13.44 11.93
CA LEU A 177 7.37 -13.88 11.40
C LEU A 177 6.27 -13.04 12.03
N TYR A 178 5.48 -12.39 11.18
CA TYR A 178 4.30 -11.64 11.57
C TYR A 178 3.04 -12.31 11.03
N LYS A 179 1.96 -12.17 11.79
CA LYS A 179 0.59 -12.39 11.35
C LYS A 179 -0.06 -11.03 11.13
N VAL A 180 -0.78 -10.90 10.03
CA VAL A 180 -1.58 -9.71 9.72
C VAL A 180 -3.03 -9.97 10.09
N ASP A 181 -3.61 -9.06 10.88
CA ASP A 181 -5.02 -9.08 11.25
C ASP A 181 -5.67 -7.72 10.93
N GLY A 182 -6.22 -7.62 9.72
CA GLY A 182 -6.69 -6.35 9.16
C GLY A 182 -5.55 -5.34 9.08
N LEU A 183 -5.65 -4.25 9.83
CA LEU A 183 -4.63 -3.19 9.86
C LEU A 183 -3.49 -3.47 10.85
N LYS A 184 -3.62 -4.50 11.69
CA LYS A 184 -2.66 -4.79 12.76
C LYS A 184 -1.58 -5.77 12.32
N LEU A 185 -0.36 -5.54 12.80
CA LEU A 185 0.78 -6.42 12.62
C LEU A 185 1.13 -7.08 13.95
N ILE A 186 1.06 -8.41 14.01
CA ILE A 186 1.30 -9.16 15.25
C ILE A 186 2.55 -10.01 15.06
N LYS A 187 3.61 -9.71 15.82
CA LYS A 187 4.81 -10.53 15.85
C LYS A 187 4.50 -11.89 16.46
N VAL A 188 4.70 -12.95 15.69
CA VAL A 188 4.46 -14.34 16.11
C VAL A 188 5.71 -14.92 16.75
N LYS A 189 6.86 -14.79 16.06
CA LYS A 189 8.15 -15.26 16.56
C LYS A 189 9.32 -14.60 15.87
N THR A 190 10.46 -14.65 16.54
CA THR A 190 11.77 -14.46 15.92
C THR A 190 12.22 -15.79 15.31
N ILE A 191 12.81 -15.73 14.14
CA ILE A 191 13.45 -16.85 13.46
C ILE A 191 14.94 -16.46 13.36
N GLU A 192 15.77 -17.32 13.92
CA GLU A 192 17.23 -17.23 13.87
C GLU A 192 17.75 -18.07 12.71
#